data_AF-A0A377PUE8-F1
#
_entry.id   AF-A0A377PUE8-F1
#
_cell.length_a   1.000
_cell.length_b   1.000
_cell.length_c   1.000
_cell.angle_alpha   90.00
_cell.angle_beta   90.00
_cell.angle_gamma   90.00
#
_symmetry.space_group_name_H-M   'P 1'
#
loop_
_entity.id
_entity.type
_entity.pdbx_description
1 polymer ?
#
loop_
_entity_poly.entity_id
_entity_poly.type
_entity_poly.pdbx_seq_one_letter_code
_entity_poly.pdbx_strand_id
1 'polypeptide(L)' 'MKIQKCENKKIFAEIPLTTQSGKIRVKTRNSFYEYGLPTATRQTPFSQNTI' A
#
# COMPACT_ATOMS: atom_id res chain seq x y z
N MET A 1 1.22 -7.76 10.54
CA MET A 1 -0.11 -7.95 9.92
C MET A 1 -1.00 -8.51 10.99
N LYS A 2 -2.04 -7.76 11.38
CA LYS A 2 -3.03 -8.21 12.36
C LYS A 2 -4.38 -8.26 11.66
N ILE A 3 -5.13 -9.34 11.86
CA ILE A 3 -6.52 -9.41 11.44
C ILE A 3 -7.30 -8.53 12.43
N GLN A 4 -7.99 -7.53 11.92
CA GLN A 4 -8.72 -6.56 12.72
C GLN A 4 -10.12 -7.06 13.05
N LYS A 5 -10.83 -7.61 12.04
CA LYS A 5 -12.21 -8.09 12.19
C LYS A 5 -12.50 -9.24 11.23
N CYS A 6 -13.33 -10.18 11.66
CA CYS A 6 -13.96 -11.17 10.79
C CYS A 6 -15.47 -10.98 10.89
N GLU A 7 -16.10 -10.52 9.81
CA GLU A 7 -17.55 -10.24 9.77
C GLU A 7 -18.08 -10.55 8.38
N ASN A 8 -19.32 -11.05 8.27
CA ASN A 8 -19.97 -11.39 6.98
C ASN A 8 -19.10 -12.29 6.08
N LYS A 9 -18.42 -13.29 6.66
CA LYS A 9 -17.47 -14.18 5.96
C LYS A 9 -16.32 -13.45 5.25
N LYS A 10 -16.02 -12.21 5.64
CA LYS A 10 -14.89 -11.40 5.16
C LYS A 10 -13.89 -11.20 6.28
N ILE A 11 -12.61 -11.19 5.91
CA ILE A 11 -11.49 -10.94 6.82
C ILE A 11 -10.99 -9.53 6.53
N PHE A 12 -11.00 -8.68 7.54
CA PHE A 12 -10.47 -7.32 7.48
C PHE A 12 -9.07 -7.32 8.07
N ALA A 13 -8.10 -6.93 7.25
CA ALA A 13 -6.71 -6.76 7.66
C ALA A 13 -6.33 -5.29 7.60
N GLU A 14 -5.78 -4.77 8.70
CA GLU A 14 -5.32 -3.40 8.78
C GLU A 14 -3.88 -3.32 8.28
N ILE A 15 -3.64 -2.46 7.28
CA ILE A 15 -2.34 -2.36 6.59
C ILE A 15 -1.82 -0.92 6.73
N PRO A 16 -0.66 -0.71 7.40
CA PRO A 16 -0.07 0.61 7.52
C PRO A 16 0.58 1.05 6.20
N LEU A 17 0.08 2.13 5.61
CA LEU A 17 0.56 2.66 4.31
C LEU A 17 1.67 3.73 4.43
N THR A 18 1.94 4.21 5.64
CA THR A 18 2.89 5.33 5.88
C THR A 18 4.26 4.87 6.39
N THR A 19 4.40 3.61 6.78
CA THR A 19 5.64 3.05 7.32
C THR A 19 6.52 2.48 6.20
N GLN A 20 7.66 3.13 5.90
CA GLN A 20 8.54 2.74 4.78
C GLN A 20 9.54 1.62 5.14
N SER A 21 9.91 1.49 6.42
CA SER A 21 10.93 0.55 6.89
C SER A 21 10.41 -0.87 7.14
N GLY A 22 9.09 -1.08 7.07
CA GLY A 22 8.46 -2.38 7.30
C GLY A 22 8.54 -3.35 6.11
N LYS A 23 7.88 -4.50 6.28
CA LYS A 23 7.68 -5.49 5.21
C LYS A 23 6.70 -5.02 4.12
N ILE A 24 5.83 -4.07 4.47
CA ILE A 24 4.80 -3.52 3.58
C ILE A 24 5.28 -2.14 3.12
N ARG A 25 5.22 -1.87 1.81
CA ARG A 25 5.64 -0.61 1.21
C ARG A 25 4.69 -0.23 0.08
N VAL A 26 4.44 1.06 -0.06
CA VAL A 26 3.67 1.61 -1.18
C VAL A 26 4.63 1.99 -2.31
N LYS A 27 4.26 1.58 -3.53
CA LYS A 27 5.05 1.83 -4.74
C LYS A 27 4.12 2.34 -5.84
N THR A 28 4.61 3.25 -6.66
CA THR A 28 3.92 3.67 -7.87
C THR A 28 4.37 2.79 -9.02
N ARG A 29 3.43 2.24 -9.79
CA ARG A 29 3.78 1.47 -11.00
C ARG A 29 4.33 2.42 -12.07
N ASN A 30 5.44 2.02 -12.67
CA ASN A 30 5.92 2.66 -13.87
C ASN A 30 5.54 1.80 -15.09
N SER A 31 4.66 2.30 -15.96
CA SER A 31 4.22 1.58 -17.15
C SER A 31 5.32 1.32 -18.17
N PHE A 32 6.43 2.07 -18.13
CA PHE A 32 7.55 1.91 -19.07
C PHE A 32 8.49 0.76 -18.73
N TYR A 33 8.71 0.50 -17.44
CA TYR A 33 9.69 -0.48 -16.98
C TYR A 33 9.06 -1.64 -16.20
N GLU A 34 7.73 -1.66 -16.05
CA GLU A 34 6.94 -2.64 -15.29
C GLU A 34 7.28 -2.76 -13.80
N TYR A 35 8.31 -2.08 -13.31
CA TYR A 35 8.71 -2.02 -11.91
C TYR A 35 7.95 -0.93 -11.13
N GLY A 36 7.74 -1.19 -9.84
CA GLY A 36 7.21 -0.22 -8.89
C GLY A 36 8.32 0.58 -8.21
N LEU A 37 8.28 1.91 -8.32
CA LEU A 37 9.18 2.83 -7.62
C LEU A 37 8.64 3.15 -6.22
N PRO A 38 9.49 3.28 -5.19
CA PRO A 38 9.05 3.66 -3.86
C PRO A 38 8.47 5.08 -3.85
N THR A 39 7.39 5.29 -3.09
CA THR A 39 6.68 6.58 -3.03
C THR A 39 6.57 7.09 -1.61
N ALA A 40 6.81 8.40 -1.43
CA ALA A 40 6.66 9.10 -0.16
C ALA A 40 5.18 9.42 0.13
N THR A 41 4.47 8.46 0.71
CA THR A 41 3.01 8.52 0.96
C THR A 41 2.55 9.63 1.90
N ARG A 42 3.45 10.27 2.67
CA ARG A 42 3.12 11.44 3.50
C ARG A 42 3.17 12.77 2.75
N GLN A 43 3.85 12.81 1.61
CA GLN A 43 4.14 14.04 0.86
C GLN A 43 3.41 14.10 -0.48
N THR A 44 3.22 12.93 -1.11
CA THR A 44 2.62 12.81 -2.43
C THR A 44 1.17 12.33 -2.31
N PRO A 45 0.20 13.02 -2.92
CA PRO A 45 -1.19 12.55 -2.94
C PRO A 45 -1.31 11.29 -3.81
N PHE A 46 -2.28 10.42 -3.47
CA PHE A 46 -2.54 9.21 -4.24
C PHE A 46 -3.08 9.55 -5.63
N SER A 47 -2.54 8.84 -6.63
CA SER A 47 -3.03 8.86 -8.01
C SER A 47 -3.39 7.43 -8.43
N GLN A 48 -4.10 7.28 -9.55
CA GLN A 48 -4.50 5.96 -10.07
C GLN A 48 -3.33 5.00 -10.28
N ASN A 49 -2.12 5.52 -10.51
CA ASN A 49 -0.91 4.70 -10.71
C ASN A 49 -0.24 4.26 -9.39
N THR A 50 -0.69 4.82 -8.25
CA THR A 50 -0.16 4.58 -6.91
C THR A 50 -0.99 3.56 -6.12
N ILE A 51 -2.20 3.20 -6.59
CA ILE A 51 -3.11 2.21 -6.00
C ILE A 51 -2.97 0.86 -6.71
#